data_AF-A0A5C5XRA1-F1
#
_entry.id   AF-A0A5C5XRA1-F1
#
_cell.length_a   1.000
_cell.length_b   1.000
_cell.length_c   1.000
_cell.angle_alpha   90.00
_cell.angle_beta   90.00
_cell.angle_gamma   90.00
#
_symmetry.space_group_name_H-M   'P 1'
#
loop_
_entity.id
_entity.type
_entity.pdbx_description
1 polymer ?
#
loop_
_entity_poly.entity_id
_entity_poly.type
_entity_poly.pdbx_seq_one_letter_code
_entity_poly.pdbx_strand_id
1 'polypeptide(L)'
;MSTPSFCHSVLGEITPEMCSRLAELSQDPSSKSKPDSLTSATRAVLFDIASLQVKAIRTFGPPPHAGTAWWVTRHSLQQSTHHAVAALKASWMGSGRVADLCCGLGSDLIALARRGPAVGMDLHADVLAFASTNLQAADVEASLSQTDVTSAEPTSMIDSEDWIHVDPDRRADGKRHTALDGLVPDWGRVTELLQSCRGGLVKLAPATQVPEDDAGEFHRTWIAAGGSVREQTLIAGAVLDDAWIRQQNMSAGGRSAISIRNGIASVFATDRDAISRTSEHGGAHSNQGVGGTGIGQWMVDPDAAIRAAGLTEAFAGATGTQAVGGPSGFLSCEDPAGLTPWSEMATAARVIDVVGCDDRKLRRWFRAHDGYPEVIKVRGGDVDPAALNRRLKTCGQTPMGLWIGRQGKRTYAVVTE
;
A
#
# COMPACT_ATOMS: atom_id res chain seq x y z
N MET A 1 24.68 2.33 25.39
CA MET A 1 24.51 0.93 25.81
C MET A 1 24.83 0.06 24.61
N SER A 2 25.57 -1.04 24.75
CA SER A 2 25.84 -1.93 23.62
C SER A 2 24.52 -2.51 23.12
N THR A 3 24.16 -2.23 21.86
CA THR A 3 23.00 -2.85 21.21
C THR A 3 23.15 -4.36 21.32
N PRO A 4 22.12 -5.11 21.75
CA PRO A 4 22.21 -6.57 21.79
C PRO A 4 22.65 -7.10 20.41
N SER A 5 23.72 -7.89 20.39
CA SER A 5 24.16 -8.57 19.17
C SER A 5 23.27 -9.79 18.96
N PHE A 6 22.48 -9.78 17.88
CA PHE A 6 21.63 -10.91 17.50
C PHE A 6 22.41 -11.82 16.54
N CYS A 7 22.52 -13.09 16.89
CA CYS A 7 23.16 -14.09 16.05
C CYS A 7 22.10 -14.74 15.14
N HIS A 8 22.31 -14.67 13.83
CA HIS A 8 21.50 -15.38 12.86
C HIS A 8 21.88 -16.87 12.84
N SER A 9 20.90 -17.76 12.80
CA SER A 9 21.07 -19.23 12.88
C SER A 9 22.10 -19.80 11.88
N VAL A 10 22.07 -19.32 10.63
CA VAL A 10 23.02 -19.71 9.57
C VAL A 10 24.29 -18.84 9.52
N LEU A 11 24.18 -17.54 9.75
CA LEU A 11 25.29 -16.59 9.52
C LEU A 11 26.14 -16.36 10.78
N GLY A 12 25.65 -16.71 11.96
CA GLY A 12 26.20 -16.26 13.23
C GLY A 12 26.02 -14.74 13.39
N GLU A 13 27.01 -14.10 13.99
CA GLU A 13 27.11 -12.64 14.00
C GLU A 13 27.37 -12.11 12.58
N ILE A 14 26.59 -11.13 12.15
CA ILE A 14 26.76 -10.50 10.84
C ILE A 14 27.95 -9.53 10.92
N THR A 15 29.09 -9.94 10.34
CA THR A 15 30.33 -9.19 10.45
C THR A 15 30.44 -8.09 9.36
N PRO A 16 31.31 -7.08 9.57
CA PRO A 16 31.64 -6.11 8.53
C PRO A 16 32.15 -6.74 7.21
N GLU A 17 32.86 -7.87 7.30
CA GLU A 17 33.31 -8.65 6.13
C GLU A 17 32.11 -9.17 5.33
N MET A 18 31.08 -9.70 6.00
CA MET A 18 29.86 -10.15 5.32
C MET A 18 29.07 -8.98 4.71
N CYS A 19 28.96 -7.84 5.40
CA CYS A 19 28.33 -6.64 4.87
C CYS A 19 29.02 -6.13 3.60
N SER A 20 30.35 -6.05 3.63
CA SER A 20 31.15 -5.66 2.46
C SER A 20 30.96 -6.66 1.32
N ARG A 21 30.95 -7.97 1.63
CA ARG A 21 30.77 -9.00 0.61
C ARG A 21 29.38 -8.95 -0.03
N LEU A 22 28.33 -8.73 0.75
CA LEU A 22 26.98 -8.56 0.23
C LEU A 22 26.89 -7.35 -0.70
N ALA A 23 27.49 -6.22 -0.32
CA ALA A 23 27.49 -5.01 -1.14
C ALA A 23 28.19 -5.22 -2.49
N GLU A 24 29.32 -5.94 -2.51
CA GLU A 24 29.99 -6.32 -3.75
C GLU A 24 29.11 -7.19 -4.64
N LEU A 25 28.55 -8.29 -4.10
CA LEU A 25 27.69 -9.22 -4.84
C LEU A 25 26.43 -8.55 -5.39
N SER A 26 25.95 -7.53 -4.69
CA SER A 26 24.78 -6.73 -5.10
C SER A 26 25.05 -5.84 -6.31
N GLN A 27 26.31 -5.48 -6.55
CA GLN A 27 26.75 -4.68 -7.70
C GLN A 27 27.24 -5.55 -8.85
N ASP A 28 28.00 -6.61 -8.54
CA ASP A 28 28.50 -7.61 -9.49
C ASP A 28 28.24 -9.02 -8.96
N PRO A 29 27.11 -9.65 -9.36
CA PRO A 29 26.80 -11.02 -8.96
C PRO A 29 27.82 -12.07 -9.43
N SER A 30 28.68 -11.73 -10.40
CA SER A 30 29.72 -12.61 -10.93
C SER A 30 31.07 -12.47 -10.22
N SER A 31 31.15 -11.58 -9.21
CA SER A 31 32.38 -11.26 -8.47
C SER A 31 33.07 -12.52 -7.89
N LYS A 32 34.25 -12.84 -8.44
CA LYS A 32 35.10 -13.98 -8.09
C LYS A 32 36.22 -13.62 -7.09
N SER A 33 36.00 -12.66 -6.19
CA SER A 33 37.02 -12.32 -5.19
C SER A 33 37.51 -13.58 -4.44
N LYS A 34 38.78 -13.53 -3.99
CA LYS A 34 39.59 -14.63 -3.41
C LYS A 34 38.81 -15.45 -2.37
N PRO A 35 39.18 -16.72 -2.09
CA PRO A 35 38.37 -17.64 -1.31
C PRO A 35 37.96 -17.00 0.02
N ASP A 36 36.69 -16.57 0.07
CA ASP A 36 36.07 -16.02 1.25
C ASP A 36 36.27 -17.02 2.40
N SER A 37 36.66 -16.52 3.58
CA SER A 37 36.66 -17.28 4.84
C SER A 37 35.27 -17.87 5.19
N LEU A 38 34.25 -17.47 4.42
CA LEU A 38 32.85 -17.80 4.55
C LEU A 38 32.54 -19.24 4.14
N THR A 39 31.68 -19.88 4.94
CA THR A 39 31.17 -21.21 4.64
C THR A 39 30.35 -21.23 3.35
N SER A 40 30.15 -22.40 2.76
CA SER A 40 29.25 -22.59 1.61
C SER A 40 27.80 -22.17 1.93
N ALA A 41 27.34 -22.39 3.16
CA ALA A 41 25.99 -21.98 3.59
C ALA A 41 25.86 -20.46 3.64
N THR A 42 26.84 -19.78 4.24
CA THR A 42 26.90 -18.31 4.29
C THR A 42 26.88 -17.71 2.89
N ARG A 43 27.70 -18.22 1.97
CA ARG A 43 27.73 -17.74 0.58
C ARG A 43 26.38 -17.88 -0.11
N ALA A 44 25.71 -19.03 0.05
CA ALA A 44 24.39 -19.25 -0.55
C ALA A 44 23.35 -18.22 -0.06
N VAL A 45 23.36 -17.90 1.24
CA VAL A 45 22.49 -16.86 1.80
C VAL A 45 22.82 -15.49 1.21
N LEU A 46 24.09 -15.09 1.16
CA LEU A 46 24.48 -13.79 0.58
C LEU A 46 24.08 -13.66 -0.90
N PHE A 47 24.20 -14.72 -1.70
CA PHE A 47 23.75 -14.70 -3.10
C PHE A 47 22.24 -14.53 -3.22
N ASP A 48 21.44 -15.20 -2.36
CA ASP A 48 19.99 -15.00 -2.35
C ASP A 48 19.65 -13.54 -2.00
N ILE A 49 20.26 -12.98 -0.96
CA ILE A 49 20.05 -11.57 -0.56
C ILE A 49 20.48 -10.60 -1.67
N ALA A 50 21.63 -10.83 -2.31
CA ALA A 50 22.12 -10.02 -3.41
C ALA A 50 21.13 -10.01 -4.60
N SER A 51 20.55 -11.18 -4.93
CA SER A 51 19.54 -11.31 -6.00
C SER A 51 18.26 -10.50 -5.74
N LEU A 52 18.02 -10.10 -4.49
CA LEU A 52 16.83 -9.38 -4.07
C LEU A 52 17.02 -7.86 -4.01
N GLN A 53 18.23 -7.33 -4.19
CA GLN A 53 18.51 -5.90 -3.93
C GLN A 53 17.70 -4.94 -4.79
N VAL A 54 17.42 -5.24 -6.06
CA VAL A 54 16.55 -4.39 -6.89
C VAL A 54 15.17 -4.21 -6.25
N LYS A 55 14.60 -5.30 -5.73
CA LYS A 55 13.31 -5.26 -5.03
C LYS A 55 13.44 -4.63 -3.65
N ALA A 56 14.55 -4.86 -2.95
CA ALA A 56 14.84 -4.27 -1.65
C ALA A 56 14.93 -2.74 -1.74
N ILE A 57 15.69 -2.20 -2.70
CA ILE A 57 15.83 -0.76 -2.96
C ILE A 57 14.46 -0.13 -3.29
N ARG A 58 13.63 -0.81 -4.10
CA ARG A 58 12.27 -0.32 -4.36
C ARG A 58 11.41 -0.29 -3.09
N THR A 59 11.67 -1.17 -2.13
CA THR A 59 10.85 -1.30 -0.91
C THR A 59 11.36 -0.38 0.20
N PHE A 60 12.63 -0.47 0.57
CA PHE A 60 13.27 0.27 1.66
C PHE A 60 13.84 1.64 1.24
N GLY A 61 13.87 1.93 -0.07
CA GLY A 61 14.55 3.09 -0.64
C GLY A 61 16.02 2.78 -0.95
N PRO A 62 16.73 3.68 -1.67
CA PRO A 62 18.17 3.56 -1.83
C PRO A 62 18.86 3.68 -0.46
N PRO A 63 19.87 2.85 -0.17
CA PRO A 63 20.70 3.04 1.02
C PRO A 63 21.39 4.42 0.99
N PRO A 64 21.57 5.09 2.15
CA PRO A 64 22.18 6.41 2.23
C PRO A 64 23.67 6.42 1.85
N HIS A 65 24.38 5.30 2.01
CA HIS A 65 25.82 5.20 1.75
C HIS A 65 26.14 4.23 0.62
N ALA A 66 27.06 4.63 -0.26
CA ALA A 66 27.61 3.73 -1.28
C ALA A 66 28.31 2.54 -0.61
N GLY A 67 28.15 1.35 -1.20
CA GLY A 67 28.73 0.12 -0.64
C GLY A 67 27.94 -0.48 0.53
N THR A 68 26.67 -0.08 0.70
CA THR A 68 25.74 -0.75 1.63
C THR A 68 24.62 -1.45 0.86
N ALA A 69 24.06 -2.50 1.47
CA ALA A 69 23.00 -3.32 0.90
C ALA A 69 21.98 -3.67 1.98
N TRP A 70 20.73 -3.90 1.57
CA TRP A 70 19.67 -4.29 2.49
C TRP A 70 19.73 -5.79 2.79
N TRP A 71 19.63 -6.14 4.07
CA TRP A 71 19.54 -7.52 4.54
C TRP A 71 18.08 -7.95 4.54
N VAL A 72 17.73 -8.80 3.55
CA VAL A 72 16.34 -9.12 3.22
C VAL A 72 16.16 -10.58 2.86
N THR A 73 14.94 -11.08 3.04
CA THR A 73 14.54 -12.39 2.53
C THR A 73 13.45 -12.24 1.48
N ARG A 74 13.25 -13.27 0.65
CA ARG A 74 12.13 -13.27 -0.31
C ARG A 74 10.78 -13.16 0.40
N HIS A 75 10.64 -13.79 1.57
CA HIS A 75 9.42 -13.79 2.38
C HIS A 75 9.12 -12.37 2.91
N SER A 76 10.07 -11.78 3.63
CA SER A 76 9.92 -10.44 4.21
C SER A 76 9.57 -9.38 3.16
N LEU A 77 10.22 -9.37 2.00
CA LEU A 77 9.91 -8.42 0.91
C LEU A 77 8.49 -8.55 0.32
N GLN A 78 7.71 -9.57 0.67
CA GLN A 78 6.29 -9.65 0.30
C GLN A 78 5.36 -8.96 1.31
N GLN A 79 5.85 -8.67 2.51
CA GLN A 79 5.10 -8.10 3.62
C GLN A 79 5.64 -6.73 4.04
N SER A 80 6.93 -6.45 3.82
CA SER A 80 7.55 -5.16 4.15
C SER A 80 6.78 -3.98 3.58
N THR A 81 6.62 -2.96 4.42
CA THR A 81 6.04 -1.69 4.04
C THR A 81 6.91 -0.99 3.01
N HIS A 82 6.31 -0.25 2.09
CA HIS A 82 7.08 0.59 1.17
C HIS A 82 7.58 1.82 1.94
N HIS A 83 8.85 2.20 1.81
CA HIS A 83 9.49 3.26 2.59
C HIS A 83 8.73 4.59 2.59
N ALA A 84 8.14 4.97 1.46
CA ALA A 84 7.32 6.19 1.39
C ALA A 84 6.03 6.10 2.23
N VAL A 85 5.43 4.90 2.35
CA VAL A 85 4.28 4.64 3.23
C VAL A 85 4.73 4.63 4.69
N ALA A 86 5.85 3.97 5.00
CA ALA A 86 6.43 3.94 6.34
C ALA A 86 6.78 5.35 6.84
N ALA A 87 7.39 6.18 5.99
CA ALA A 87 7.74 7.57 6.30
C ALA A 87 6.50 8.43 6.56
N LEU A 88 5.45 8.27 5.74
CA LEU A 88 4.18 8.97 5.97
C LEU A 88 3.56 8.58 7.31
N LYS A 89 3.44 7.27 7.59
CA LYS A 89 2.91 6.78 8.87
C LYS A 89 3.71 7.27 10.06
N ALA A 90 5.03 7.22 9.98
CA ALA A 90 5.90 7.71 11.04
C ALA A 90 5.67 9.21 11.32
N SER A 91 5.37 10.01 10.29
CA SER A 91 5.10 11.45 10.48
C SER A 91 3.86 11.76 11.30
N TRP A 92 2.91 10.83 11.41
CA TRP A 92 1.69 10.98 12.22
C TRP A 92 1.93 10.71 13.71
N MET A 93 3.05 10.05 14.01
CA MET A 93 3.42 9.71 15.37
C MET A 93 4.17 10.91 15.95
N GLY A 94 3.68 11.48 17.05
CA GLY A 94 4.35 12.61 17.72
C GLY A 94 5.78 12.25 18.16
N SER A 95 6.59 13.18 18.67
CA SER A 95 8.02 12.98 18.96
C SER A 95 8.39 11.97 20.07
N GLY A 96 7.40 11.40 20.75
CA GLY A 96 7.58 10.40 21.81
C GLY A 96 8.17 9.07 21.33
N ARG A 97 8.39 8.15 22.27
CA ARG A 97 8.87 6.79 21.97
C ARG A 97 7.79 6.00 21.22
N VAL A 98 8.22 5.24 20.21
CA VAL A 98 7.36 4.32 19.47
C VAL A 98 7.86 2.89 19.63
N ALA A 99 6.98 1.98 20.03
CA ALA A 99 7.25 0.54 20.01
C ALA A 99 6.68 -0.10 18.73
N ASP A 100 7.56 -0.62 17.87
CA ASP A 100 7.21 -1.41 16.70
C ASP A 100 7.17 -2.90 17.10
N LEU A 101 5.97 -3.40 17.41
CA LEU A 101 5.76 -4.68 18.10
C LEU A 101 5.89 -5.90 17.18
N CYS A 102 5.99 -5.70 15.87
CA CYS A 102 6.25 -6.76 14.89
C CYS A 102 7.20 -6.19 13.83
N CYS A 103 8.39 -5.77 14.27
CA CYS A 103 9.23 -4.88 13.45
C CYS A 103 9.77 -5.55 12.17
N GLY A 104 9.77 -6.89 12.13
CA GLY A 104 10.29 -7.63 10.99
C GLY A 104 11.72 -7.20 10.67
N LEU A 105 12.02 -7.03 9.38
CA LEU A 105 13.33 -6.55 8.93
C LEU A 105 13.55 -5.04 9.06
N GLY A 106 12.63 -4.35 9.74
CA GLY A 106 12.80 -2.95 10.15
C GLY A 106 12.32 -1.90 9.15
N SER A 107 11.45 -2.22 8.19
CA SER A 107 11.01 -1.20 7.21
C SER A 107 10.24 -0.05 7.86
N ASP A 108 9.28 -0.34 8.73
CA ASP A 108 8.56 0.69 9.50
C ASP A 108 9.46 1.24 10.61
N LEU A 109 10.16 0.37 11.35
CA LEU A 109 11.12 0.75 12.37
C LEU A 109 12.15 1.80 11.91
N ILE A 110 12.73 1.66 10.71
CA ILE A 110 13.67 2.64 10.14
C ILE A 110 12.99 4.01 10.01
N ALA A 111 11.75 4.06 9.51
CA ALA A 111 11.01 5.32 9.40
C ALA A 111 10.68 5.91 10.78
N LEU A 112 10.28 5.06 11.73
CA LEU A 112 9.99 5.45 13.11
C LEU A 112 11.23 5.99 13.83
N ALA A 113 12.39 5.39 13.61
CA ALA A 113 13.69 5.80 14.15
C ALA A 113 14.17 7.13 13.56
N ARG A 114 13.92 7.38 12.25
CA ARG A 114 14.18 8.70 11.63
C ARG A 114 13.35 9.82 12.24
N ARG A 115 12.14 9.49 12.69
CA ARG A 115 11.20 10.43 13.31
C ARG A 115 11.56 10.71 14.77
N GLY A 116 12.02 9.72 15.54
CA GLY A 116 12.40 9.89 16.94
C GLY A 116 12.66 8.56 17.66
N PRO A 117 12.67 8.54 19.01
CA PRO A 117 12.98 7.35 19.78
C PRO A 117 12.10 6.15 19.39
N ALA A 118 12.72 5.01 19.09
CA ALA A 118 12.00 3.81 18.67
C ALA A 118 12.62 2.54 19.26
N VAL A 119 11.76 1.54 19.51
CA VAL A 119 12.15 0.16 19.81
C VAL A 119 11.47 -0.78 18.83
N GLY A 120 12.22 -1.73 18.28
CA GLY A 120 11.68 -2.84 17.48
C GLY A 120 11.62 -4.11 18.29
N MET A 121 10.53 -4.84 18.16
CA MET A 121 10.32 -6.15 18.78
C MET A 121 9.95 -7.18 17.72
N ASP A 122 10.55 -8.36 17.83
CA ASP A 122 10.20 -9.51 17.00
C ASP A 122 10.50 -10.81 17.76
N LEU A 123 9.81 -11.88 17.39
CA LEU A 123 9.99 -13.20 18.01
C LEU A 123 11.32 -13.84 17.62
N HIS A 124 11.78 -13.59 16.39
CA HIS A 124 12.87 -14.36 15.79
C HIS A 124 14.20 -13.60 15.82
N ALA A 125 15.23 -14.19 16.45
CA ALA A 125 16.58 -13.63 16.47
C ALA A 125 17.17 -13.43 15.07
N ASP A 126 16.88 -14.31 14.10
CA ASP A 126 17.32 -14.16 12.70
C ASP A 126 16.76 -12.90 12.04
N VAL A 127 15.50 -12.57 12.35
CA VAL A 127 14.83 -11.36 11.87
C VAL A 127 15.47 -10.14 12.50
N LEU A 128 15.72 -10.17 13.81
CA LEU A 128 16.36 -9.07 14.54
C LEU A 128 17.83 -8.86 14.15
N ALA A 129 18.55 -9.91 13.77
CA ALA A 129 19.90 -9.79 13.22
C ALA A 129 19.89 -8.95 11.94
N PHE A 130 18.99 -9.26 11.00
CA PHE A 130 18.81 -8.45 9.79
C PHE A 130 18.24 -7.06 10.05
N ALA A 131 17.29 -6.92 10.98
CA ALA A 131 16.77 -5.61 11.37
C ALA A 131 17.88 -4.71 11.93
N SER A 132 18.73 -5.24 12.81
CA SER A 132 19.91 -4.55 13.35
C SER A 132 20.85 -4.09 12.23
N THR A 133 21.19 -4.96 11.30
CA THR A 133 22.06 -4.59 10.17
C THR A 133 21.38 -3.60 9.21
N ASN A 134 20.06 -3.66 9.05
CA ASN A 134 19.30 -2.69 8.25
C ASN A 134 19.23 -1.31 8.91
N LEU A 135 19.13 -1.23 10.25
CA LEU A 135 19.22 0.04 10.98
C LEU A 135 20.60 0.69 10.76
N GLN A 136 21.66 -0.11 10.85
CA GLN A 136 23.03 0.35 10.55
C GLN A 136 23.16 0.81 9.08
N ALA A 137 22.66 0.03 8.13
CA ALA A 137 22.70 0.38 6.70
C ALA A 137 21.88 1.65 6.40
N ALA A 138 20.82 1.90 7.16
CA ALA A 138 19.97 3.08 7.06
C ALA A 138 20.50 4.33 7.79
N ASP A 139 21.62 4.19 8.51
CA ASP A 139 22.23 5.22 9.36
C ASP A 139 21.26 5.79 10.41
N VAL A 140 20.57 4.89 11.13
CA VAL A 140 19.61 5.25 12.18
C VAL A 140 19.76 4.35 13.41
N GLU A 141 19.42 4.88 14.57
CA GLU A 141 19.47 4.15 15.83
C GLU A 141 18.07 3.81 16.34
N ALA A 142 17.86 2.54 16.67
CA ALA A 142 16.71 2.06 17.43
C ALA A 142 17.13 0.90 18.34
N SER A 143 16.48 0.77 19.49
CA SER A 143 16.67 -0.41 20.33
C SER A 143 15.94 -1.61 19.72
N LEU A 144 16.44 -2.81 19.96
CA LEU A 144 15.82 -4.05 19.51
C LEU A 144 15.65 -5.02 20.68
N SER A 145 14.54 -5.73 20.73
CA SER A 145 14.24 -6.73 21.74
C SER A 145 13.68 -7.99 21.11
N GLN A 146 14.19 -9.15 21.50
CA GLN A 146 13.55 -10.42 21.16
C GLN A 146 12.38 -10.64 22.11
N THR A 147 11.16 -10.64 21.57
CA THR A 147 9.94 -10.65 22.38
C THR A 147 8.82 -11.36 21.64
N ASP A 148 8.16 -12.30 22.32
CA ASP A 148 6.92 -12.88 21.85
C ASP A 148 5.75 -11.97 22.23
N VAL A 149 5.37 -11.09 21.31
CA VAL A 149 4.28 -10.13 21.52
C VAL A 149 2.91 -10.81 21.74
N THR A 150 2.77 -12.08 21.34
CA THR A 150 1.55 -12.85 21.54
C THR A 150 1.32 -13.24 23.00
N SER A 151 2.37 -13.31 23.81
CA SER A 151 2.32 -13.85 25.17
C SER A 151 2.96 -12.97 26.24
N ALA A 152 3.83 -12.03 25.89
CA ALA A 152 4.46 -11.12 26.84
C ALA A 152 3.44 -10.21 27.53
N GLU A 153 3.67 -9.79 28.78
CA GLU A 153 2.79 -8.82 29.44
C GLU A 153 2.90 -7.44 28.78
N PRO A 154 1.80 -6.72 28.46
CA PRO A 154 1.88 -5.39 27.83
C PRO A 154 2.82 -4.42 28.55
N THR A 155 2.75 -4.36 29.88
CA THR A 155 3.58 -3.48 30.72
C THR A 155 5.07 -3.82 30.69
N SER A 156 5.46 -4.97 30.12
CA SER A 156 6.88 -5.31 29.91
C SER A 156 7.42 -4.77 28.58
N MET A 157 6.54 -4.34 27.68
CA MET A 157 6.87 -3.88 26.33
C MET A 157 6.64 -2.38 26.14
N ILE A 158 5.54 -1.87 26.70
CA ILE A 158 5.00 -0.53 26.48
C ILE A 158 4.50 0.11 27.78
N ASP A 159 4.64 1.44 27.84
CA ASP A 159 4.07 2.32 28.85
C ASP A 159 2.82 3.03 28.30
N SER A 160 1.99 3.57 29.17
CA SER A 160 0.74 4.28 28.78
C SER A 160 0.98 5.51 27.90
N GLU A 161 2.18 6.10 27.94
CA GLU A 161 2.56 7.28 27.15
C GLU A 161 3.21 6.92 25.80
N ASP A 162 3.53 5.65 25.57
CA ASP A 162 4.13 5.19 24.33
C ASP A 162 3.13 5.22 23.19
N TRP A 163 3.67 5.38 21.98
CA TRP A 163 2.96 5.05 20.75
C TRP A 163 3.31 3.62 20.33
N ILE A 164 2.38 2.93 19.67
CA ILE A 164 2.67 1.60 19.10
C ILE A 164 2.46 1.56 17.59
N HIS A 165 3.28 0.75 16.93
CA HIS A 165 3.04 0.28 15.57
C HIS A 165 2.94 -1.26 15.61
N VAL A 166 1.92 -1.81 14.95
CA VAL A 166 1.73 -3.25 14.86
C VAL A 166 1.47 -3.64 13.40
N ASP A 167 2.31 -4.52 12.86
CA ASP A 167 2.12 -5.18 11.57
C ASP A 167 2.03 -6.70 11.81
N PRO A 168 0.84 -7.22 12.20
CA PRO A 168 0.69 -8.63 12.53
C PRO A 168 1.05 -9.51 11.33
N ASP A 169 1.72 -10.63 11.59
CA ASP A 169 1.93 -11.63 10.56
C ASP A 169 0.57 -12.22 10.14
N ARG A 170 0.40 -12.34 8.84
CA ARG A 170 -0.80 -12.88 8.17
C ARG A 170 -0.46 -14.10 7.33
N ARG A 171 0.72 -14.69 7.57
CA ARG A 171 1.29 -15.86 6.90
C ARG A 171 1.95 -16.83 7.88
N ALA A 172 1.53 -16.85 9.14
CA ALA A 172 2.10 -17.73 10.16
C ALA A 172 2.04 -19.23 9.77
N ASP A 173 1.03 -19.64 9.01
CA ASP A 173 0.87 -21.00 8.46
C ASP A 173 1.39 -21.16 7.00
N GLY A 174 2.07 -20.14 6.47
CA GLY A 174 2.52 -20.05 5.08
C GLY A 174 1.44 -19.66 4.07
N LYS A 175 0.18 -19.51 4.47
CA LYS A 175 -0.94 -19.08 3.59
C LYS A 175 -1.22 -17.60 3.75
N ARG A 176 -1.86 -17.01 2.73
CA ARG A 176 -2.19 -15.58 2.75
C ARG A 176 -3.54 -15.37 3.44
N HIS A 177 -3.53 -14.82 4.64
CA HIS A 177 -4.76 -14.43 5.33
C HIS A 177 -5.11 -12.96 5.09
N THR A 178 -6.41 -12.69 4.97
CA THR A 178 -6.99 -11.34 4.95
C THR A 178 -8.02 -11.16 6.05
N ALA A 179 -8.49 -12.23 6.68
CA ALA A 179 -9.38 -12.18 7.82
C ALA A 179 -8.58 -11.96 9.12
N LEU A 180 -9.20 -11.30 10.09
CA LEU A 180 -8.56 -10.91 11.37
C LEU A 180 -8.20 -12.11 12.24
N ASP A 181 -8.94 -13.22 12.11
CA ASP A 181 -8.70 -14.49 12.82
C ASP A 181 -7.39 -15.17 12.42
N GLY A 182 -6.85 -14.85 11.24
CA GLY A 182 -5.58 -15.38 10.73
C GLY A 182 -4.35 -14.51 11.04
N LEU A 183 -4.48 -13.51 11.92
CA LEU A 183 -3.38 -12.62 12.31
C LEU A 183 -2.59 -13.18 13.50
N VAL A 184 -1.29 -12.88 13.54
CA VAL A 184 -0.41 -13.17 14.67
C VAL A 184 0.45 -11.92 14.96
N PRO A 185 0.27 -11.22 16.09
CA PRO A 185 -0.71 -11.47 17.15
C PRO A 185 -2.16 -11.38 16.65
N ASP A 186 -3.06 -12.10 17.33
CA ASP A 186 -4.50 -12.07 16.99
C ASP A 186 -5.13 -10.70 17.29
N TRP A 187 -6.33 -10.48 16.77
CA TRP A 187 -7.02 -9.21 16.92
C TRP A 187 -7.34 -8.82 18.37
N GLY A 188 -7.64 -9.80 19.23
CA GLY A 188 -7.87 -9.55 20.66
C GLY A 188 -6.61 -9.03 21.34
N ARG A 189 -5.46 -9.60 21.00
CA ARG A 189 -4.17 -9.14 21.50
C ARG A 189 -3.79 -7.75 20.97
N VAL A 190 -4.04 -7.48 19.69
CA VAL A 190 -3.79 -6.15 19.10
C VAL A 190 -4.61 -5.05 19.81
N THR A 191 -5.89 -5.33 20.08
CA THR A 191 -6.78 -4.37 20.77
C THR A 191 -6.37 -4.15 22.22
N GLU A 192 -5.98 -5.20 22.96
CA GLU A 192 -5.42 -5.09 24.32
C GLU A 192 -4.17 -4.17 24.37
N LEU A 193 -3.26 -4.33 23.41
CA LEU A 193 -2.05 -3.51 23.32
C LEU A 193 -2.39 -2.03 23.03
N LEU A 194 -3.34 -1.78 22.13
CA LEU A 194 -3.81 -0.43 21.83
C LEU A 194 -4.46 0.25 23.05
N GLN A 195 -5.19 -0.50 23.87
CA GLN A 195 -5.80 -0.01 25.11
C GLN A 195 -4.78 0.29 26.22
N SER A 196 -3.56 -0.22 26.09
CA SER A 196 -2.49 -0.09 27.09
C SER A 196 -1.51 1.05 26.79
N CYS A 197 -1.78 1.87 25.77
CA CYS A 197 -0.86 2.92 25.30
C CYS A 197 -1.61 4.20 24.90
N ARG A 198 -0.85 5.21 24.47
CA ARG A 198 -1.40 6.52 24.08
C ARG A 198 -2.18 6.48 22.77
N GLY A 199 -1.86 5.53 21.91
CA GLY A 199 -2.43 5.36 20.59
C GLY A 199 -1.42 4.66 19.66
N GLY A 200 -1.85 4.38 18.44
CA GLY A 200 -0.99 3.66 17.54
C GLY A 200 -1.55 3.45 16.15
N LEU A 201 -0.75 2.74 15.36
CA LEU A 201 -1.04 2.37 14.00
C LEU A 201 -1.06 0.84 13.89
N VAL A 202 -2.11 0.29 13.30
CA VAL A 202 -2.18 -1.14 12.97
C VAL A 202 -2.24 -1.29 11.46
N LYS A 203 -1.26 -2.00 10.90
CA LYS A 203 -1.22 -2.32 9.48
C LYS A 203 -2.01 -3.60 9.22
N LEU A 204 -2.86 -3.55 8.21
CA LEU A 204 -3.69 -4.66 7.75
C LEU A 204 -3.60 -4.80 6.23
N ALA A 205 -4.01 -5.97 5.72
CA ALA A 205 -4.16 -6.12 4.28
C ALA A 205 -5.30 -5.21 3.77
N PRO A 206 -5.21 -4.68 2.52
CA PRO A 206 -6.23 -3.78 1.98
C PRO A 206 -7.66 -4.35 2.00
N ALA A 207 -7.79 -5.67 1.91
CA ALA A 207 -9.08 -6.37 1.88
C ALA A 207 -9.59 -6.81 3.27
N THR A 208 -8.81 -6.59 4.34
CA THR A 208 -9.20 -6.98 5.70
C THR A 208 -10.44 -6.21 6.13
N GLN A 209 -11.45 -6.94 6.60
CA GLN A 209 -12.67 -6.37 7.14
C GLN A 209 -12.52 -6.24 8.66
N VAL A 210 -12.66 -5.01 9.17
CA VAL A 210 -12.74 -4.74 10.60
C VAL A 210 -14.22 -4.69 10.99
N PRO A 211 -14.66 -5.43 12.03
CA PRO A 211 -16.04 -5.42 12.52
C PRO A 211 -16.57 -4.01 12.70
N GLU A 212 -17.85 -3.78 12.41
CA GLU A 212 -18.44 -2.43 12.50
C GLU A 212 -18.40 -1.86 13.93
N ASP A 213 -18.57 -2.72 14.93
CA ASP A 213 -18.49 -2.36 16.35
C ASP A 213 -17.11 -1.76 16.69
N ASP A 214 -16.02 -2.36 16.20
CA ASP A 214 -14.65 -1.90 16.42
C ASP A 214 -14.27 -0.74 15.48
N ALA A 215 -14.84 -0.72 14.27
CA ALA A 215 -14.49 0.25 13.23
C ALA A 215 -14.71 1.70 13.67
N GLY A 216 -15.63 1.92 14.62
CA GLY A 216 -15.91 3.24 15.16
C GLY A 216 -14.75 3.84 15.96
N GLU A 217 -13.86 3.03 16.50
CA GLU A 217 -12.73 3.49 17.33
C GLU A 217 -11.55 3.98 16.50
N PHE A 218 -11.51 3.61 15.22
CA PHE A 218 -10.37 3.85 14.34
C PHE A 218 -10.72 4.78 13.19
N HIS A 219 -9.77 5.62 12.76
CA HIS A 219 -9.80 6.07 11.36
C HIS A 219 -9.14 4.99 10.50
N ARG A 220 -9.77 4.63 9.37
CA ARG A 220 -9.23 3.60 8.48
C ARG A 220 -8.74 4.22 7.18
N THR A 221 -7.46 4.06 6.87
CA THR A 221 -6.87 4.64 5.66
C THR A 221 -6.33 3.57 4.72
N TRP A 222 -6.62 3.69 3.42
CA TRP A 222 -6.06 2.82 2.38
C TRP A 222 -4.97 3.58 1.65
N ILE A 223 -3.74 3.07 1.72
CA ILE A 223 -2.56 3.77 1.19
C ILE A 223 -2.06 3.05 -0.05
N ALA A 224 -2.03 3.76 -1.18
CA ALA A 224 -1.46 3.31 -2.44
C ALA A 224 -0.08 3.93 -2.69
N ALA A 225 0.83 3.11 -3.20
CA ALA A 225 2.17 3.54 -3.63
C ALA A 225 2.62 2.68 -4.81
N GLY A 226 3.21 3.31 -5.84
CA GLY A 226 3.67 2.60 -7.04
C GLY A 226 2.53 1.86 -7.76
N GLY A 227 1.36 2.50 -7.90
CA GLY A 227 0.24 2.03 -8.71
C GLY A 227 -0.63 0.93 -8.10
N SER A 228 -0.45 0.58 -6.83
CA SER A 228 -1.29 -0.42 -6.14
C SER A 228 -1.49 -0.05 -4.67
N VAL A 229 -2.63 -0.46 -4.11
CA VAL A 229 -2.92 -0.32 -2.67
C VAL A 229 -2.02 -1.27 -1.91
N ARG A 230 -1.23 -0.72 -0.99
CA ARG A 230 -0.23 -1.47 -0.22
C ARG A 230 -0.81 -2.02 1.06
N GLU A 231 -1.54 -1.18 1.79
CA GLU A 231 -2.10 -1.53 3.09
C GLU A 231 -3.39 -0.76 3.38
N GLN A 232 -4.12 -1.29 4.34
CA GLN A 232 -5.07 -0.55 5.15
C GLN A 232 -4.37 -0.27 6.49
N THR A 233 -4.34 0.97 6.95
CA THR A 233 -3.80 1.35 8.25
C THR A 233 -4.95 1.82 9.14
N LEU A 234 -5.09 1.22 10.31
CA LEU A 234 -5.96 1.71 11.37
C LEU A 234 -5.19 2.74 12.20
N ILE A 235 -5.82 3.87 12.49
CA ILE A 235 -5.27 4.95 13.29
C ILE A 235 -6.09 5.07 14.57
N ALA A 236 -5.43 4.94 15.72
CA ALA A 236 -6.06 4.81 17.03
C ALA A 236 -5.55 5.84 18.03
N GLY A 237 -6.41 6.19 18.99
CA GLY A 237 -6.06 7.03 20.13
C GLY A 237 -5.55 8.41 19.72
N ALA A 238 -4.59 8.94 20.48
CA ALA A 238 -4.12 10.32 20.29
C ALA A 238 -3.32 10.54 18.99
N VAL A 239 -3.10 9.52 18.15
CA VAL A 239 -2.56 9.71 16.80
C VAL A 239 -3.55 10.52 15.95
N LEU A 240 -4.85 10.39 16.22
CA LEU A 240 -5.91 11.20 15.58
C LEU A 240 -5.84 12.68 15.95
N ASP A 241 -5.07 13.03 16.98
CA ASP A 241 -4.88 14.43 17.40
C ASP A 241 -3.74 15.13 16.65
N ASP A 242 -2.97 14.38 15.85
CA ASP A 242 -1.92 14.95 15.01
C ASP A 242 -2.47 16.05 14.09
N ALA A 243 -1.69 17.14 13.95
CA ALA A 243 -2.13 18.33 13.25
C ALA A 243 -2.37 18.06 11.76
N TRP A 244 -1.52 17.23 11.13
CA TRP A 244 -1.68 16.87 9.73
C TRP A 244 -2.92 15.98 9.55
N ILE A 245 -3.13 14.98 10.41
CA ILE A 245 -4.31 14.11 10.40
C ILE A 245 -5.61 14.92 10.52
N ARG A 246 -5.67 15.87 11.48
CA ARG A 246 -6.82 16.77 11.63
C ARG A 246 -7.03 17.68 10.43
N GLN A 247 -5.94 18.19 9.83
CA GLN A 247 -6.03 19.01 8.62
C GLN A 247 -6.61 18.22 7.43
N GLN A 248 -6.38 16.91 7.37
CA GLN A 248 -6.98 16.03 6.37
C GLN A 248 -8.41 15.60 6.72
N ASN A 249 -9.01 16.12 7.81
CA ASN A 249 -10.35 15.77 8.27
C ASN A 249 -10.51 14.26 8.57
N MET A 250 -9.43 13.63 9.03
CA MET A 250 -9.42 12.22 9.41
C MET A 250 -9.78 12.08 10.89
N SER A 251 -10.90 11.40 11.17
CA SER A 251 -11.43 11.19 12.53
C SER A 251 -11.87 9.73 12.75
N ALA A 252 -12.09 9.35 14.01
CA ALA A 252 -12.54 8.02 14.40
C ALA A 252 -13.86 7.63 13.72
N GLY A 253 -13.94 6.41 13.18
CA GLY A 253 -15.03 5.91 12.33
C GLY A 253 -15.04 6.46 10.89
N GLY A 254 -14.13 7.39 10.56
CA GLY A 254 -13.93 7.88 9.20
C GLY A 254 -13.11 6.91 8.34
N ARG A 255 -13.05 7.23 7.04
CA ARG A 255 -12.21 6.53 6.08
C ARG A 255 -11.43 7.51 5.23
N SER A 256 -10.26 7.10 4.75
CA SER A 256 -9.51 7.86 3.77
C SER A 256 -8.82 6.97 2.74
N ALA A 257 -8.56 7.57 1.59
CA ALA A 257 -7.70 7.05 0.55
C ALA A 257 -6.48 7.97 0.43
N ILE A 258 -5.29 7.38 0.39
CA ILE A 258 -4.03 8.10 0.19
C ILE A 258 -3.33 7.52 -1.02
N SER A 259 -2.91 8.39 -1.94
CA SER A 259 -2.06 8.03 -3.07
C SER A 259 -0.71 8.73 -2.94
N ILE A 260 0.37 7.96 -2.92
CA ILE A 260 1.73 8.48 -2.89
C ILE A 260 2.35 8.37 -4.29
N ARG A 261 2.64 9.51 -4.90
CA ARG A 261 3.30 9.64 -6.20
C ARG A 261 4.46 10.63 -6.09
N ASN A 262 5.64 10.25 -6.57
CA ASN A 262 6.84 11.09 -6.53
C ASN A 262 7.14 11.69 -5.13
N GLY A 263 6.88 10.93 -4.07
CA GLY A 263 7.07 11.37 -2.68
C GLY A 263 5.96 12.29 -2.13
N ILE A 264 4.95 12.63 -2.93
CA ILE A 264 3.84 13.50 -2.53
C ILE A 264 2.62 12.63 -2.22
N ALA A 265 2.03 12.83 -1.04
CA ALA A 265 0.79 12.18 -0.62
C ALA A 265 -0.41 13.07 -0.97
N SER A 266 -1.33 12.54 -1.78
CA SER A 266 -2.66 13.12 -1.99
C SER A 266 -3.68 12.35 -1.17
N VAL A 267 -4.58 13.06 -0.47
CA VAL A 267 -5.52 12.48 0.50
C VAL A 267 -6.94 12.86 0.14
N PHE A 268 -7.82 11.86 0.11
CA PHE A 268 -9.26 12.04 0.12
C PHE A 268 -9.83 11.35 1.35
N ALA A 269 -10.49 12.10 2.23
CA ALA A 269 -11.00 11.59 3.50
C ALA A 269 -12.46 11.97 3.70
N THR A 270 -13.18 11.12 4.41
CA THR A 270 -14.58 11.31 4.81
C THR A 270 -14.78 10.90 6.26
N ASP A 271 -15.58 11.66 6.99
CA ASP A 271 -16.03 11.28 8.33
C ASP A 271 -17.08 10.15 8.28
N ARG A 272 -17.44 9.65 9.47
CA ARG A 272 -18.43 8.58 9.66
C ARG A 272 -19.82 8.96 9.12
N ASP A 273 -20.23 10.22 9.31
CA ASP A 273 -21.57 10.68 8.97
C ASP A 273 -21.74 10.76 7.44
N ALA A 274 -20.70 11.18 6.73
CA ALA A 274 -20.66 11.21 5.27
C ALA A 274 -20.78 9.79 4.68
N ILE A 275 -20.10 8.81 5.28
CA ILE A 275 -20.18 7.40 4.86
C ILE A 275 -21.60 6.85 5.04
N SER A 276 -22.24 7.18 6.17
CA SER A 276 -23.61 6.75 6.48
C SER A 276 -24.62 7.37 5.49
N ARG A 277 -24.48 8.66 5.16
CA ARG A 277 -25.35 9.32 4.16
C ARG A 277 -25.23 8.70 2.77
N THR A 278 -24.03 8.33 2.33
CA THR A 278 -23.82 7.68 1.02
C THR A 278 -24.45 6.29 0.94
N SER A 279 -24.45 5.53 2.04
CA SER A 279 -25.01 4.18 2.08
C SER A 279 -26.54 4.16 2.12
N GLU A 280 -27.17 5.18 2.71
CA GLU A 280 -28.64 5.33 2.74
C GLU A 280 -29.24 5.84 1.41
N HIS A 281 -28.50 6.66 0.65
CA HIS A 281 -29.00 7.32 -0.55
C HIS A 281 -28.78 6.53 -1.85
N GLY A 282 -28.66 5.19 -1.78
CA GLY A 282 -28.42 4.27 -2.91
C GLY A 282 -28.94 4.83 -4.25
N GLY A 283 -27.99 5.37 -5.03
CA GLY A 283 -28.22 6.48 -5.96
C GLY A 283 -29.42 6.34 -6.90
N ALA A 284 -30.33 7.31 -6.83
CA ALA A 284 -31.22 7.63 -7.94
C ALA A 284 -30.37 8.16 -9.10
N HIS A 285 -30.06 7.30 -10.07
CA HIS A 285 -29.29 7.66 -11.26
C HIS A 285 -30.11 8.58 -12.19
N SER A 286 -29.78 9.87 -12.25
CA SER A 286 -30.29 10.76 -13.30
C SER A 286 -29.58 10.44 -14.62
N ASN A 287 -30.30 9.85 -15.58
CA ASN A 287 -29.76 9.39 -16.86
C ASN A 287 -29.62 10.54 -17.88
N GLN A 288 -28.80 11.56 -17.58
CA GLN A 288 -28.50 12.66 -18.50
C GLN A 288 -27.06 12.52 -19.00
N GLY A 289 -26.86 11.78 -20.09
CA GLY A 289 -25.55 11.61 -20.73
C GLY A 289 -25.67 11.36 -22.23
N VAL A 290 -24.54 11.38 -22.93
CA VAL A 290 -24.46 11.23 -24.39
C VAL A 290 -25.12 9.90 -24.83
N GLY A 291 -26.05 9.99 -25.77
CA GLY A 291 -26.75 8.82 -26.32
C GLY A 291 -27.63 8.04 -25.32
N GLY A 292 -28.00 8.64 -24.18
CA GLY A 292 -28.83 7.98 -23.16
C GLY A 292 -28.11 6.92 -22.31
N THR A 293 -26.78 6.90 -22.38
CA THR A 293 -25.90 5.98 -21.63
C THR A 293 -25.54 6.47 -20.22
N GLY A 294 -25.78 7.76 -19.94
CA GLY A 294 -25.36 8.39 -18.69
C GLY A 294 -23.86 8.71 -18.62
N ILE A 295 -23.13 8.62 -19.73
CA ILE A 295 -21.71 9.00 -19.84
C ILE A 295 -21.62 10.42 -20.42
N GLY A 296 -20.91 11.31 -19.75
CA GLY A 296 -20.64 12.68 -20.18
C GLY A 296 -19.42 12.80 -21.10
N GLN A 297 -18.90 14.02 -21.25
CA GLN A 297 -17.73 14.30 -22.11
C GLN A 297 -16.40 13.71 -21.60
N TRP A 298 -16.32 13.35 -20.32
CA TRP A 298 -15.12 12.82 -19.70
C TRP A 298 -15.40 11.53 -18.96
N MET A 299 -14.47 10.59 -19.08
CA MET A 299 -14.36 9.41 -18.24
C MET A 299 -13.31 9.65 -17.18
N VAL A 300 -13.60 9.20 -15.96
CA VAL A 300 -12.73 9.38 -14.79
C VAL A 300 -12.52 8.02 -14.11
N ASP A 301 -11.26 7.63 -13.93
CA ASP A 301 -10.86 6.41 -13.23
C ASP A 301 -10.23 6.82 -11.89
N PRO A 302 -10.95 6.71 -10.75
CA PRO A 302 -10.42 7.10 -9.46
C PRO A 302 -9.22 6.22 -9.08
N ASP A 303 -8.41 6.66 -8.12
CA ASP A 303 -7.27 5.87 -7.64
C ASP A 303 -7.75 4.54 -7.02
N ALA A 304 -6.88 3.52 -7.05
CA ALA A 304 -7.18 2.23 -6.44
C ALA A 304 -7.43 2.35 -4.93
N ALA A 305 -6.79 3.31 -4.24
CA ALA A 305 -7.05 3.59 -2.82
C ALA A 305 -8.49 4.06 -2.57
N ILE A 306 -9.02 4.94 -3.43
CA ILE A 306 -10.42 5.43 -3.32
C ILE A 306 -11.40 4.26 -3.41
N ARG A 307 -11.19 3.39 -4.41
CA ARG A 307 -12.03 2.19 -4.58
C ARG A 307 -11.89 1.22 -3.40
N ALA A 308 -10.66 0.94 -2.96
CA ALA A 308 -10.41 0.01 -1.86
C ALA A 308 -11.01 0.49 -0.53
N ALA A 309 -11.02 1.81 -0.29
CA ALA A 309 -11.67 2.44 0.86
C ALA A 309 -13.21 2.44 0.78
N GLY A 310 -13.78 2.09 -0.38
CA GLY A 310 -15.22 2.20 -0.64
C GLY A 310 -15.69 3.65 -0.78
N LEU A 311 -14.81 4.56 -1.21
CA LEU A 311 -15.06 6.00 -1.26
C LEU A 311 -15.45 6.51 -2.64
N THR A 312 -15.72 5.63 -3.61
CA THR A 312 -16.03 6.02 -5.01
C THR A 312 -17.20 7.01 -5.10
N GLU A 313 -18.29 6.77 -4.38
CA GLU A 313 -19.48 7.64 -4.43
C GLU A 313 -19.26 8.96 -3.70
N ALA A 314 -18.60 8.94 -2.55
CA ALA A 314 -18.23 10.16 -1.84
C ALA A 314 -17.27 11.03 -2.68
N PHE A 315 -16.27 10.40 -3.32
CA PHE A 315 -15.36 11.06 -4.24
C PHE A 315 -16.11 11.64 -5.44
N ALA A 316 -17.10 10.91 -5.96
CA ALA A 316 -17.92 11.39 -7.06
C ALA A 316 -18.70 12.67 -6.68
N GLY A 317 -19.38 12.65 -5.53
CA GLY A 317 -20.08 13.81 -5.01
C GLY A 317 -19.16 15.02 -4.76
N ALA A 318 -17.98 14.78 -4.20
CA ALA A 318 -17.00 15.85 -3.91
C ALA A 318 -16.39 16.47 -5.18
N THR A 319 -16.34 15.72 -6.29
CA THR A 319 -15.72 16.16 -7.55
C THR A 319 -16.72 16.56 -8.62
N GLY A 320 -18.03 16.53 -8.32
CA GLY A 320 -19.08 16.79 -9.30
C GLY A 320 -19.14 15.74 -10.42
N THR A 321 -18.64 14.53 -10.18
CA THR A 321 -18.69 13.42 -11.13
C THR A 321 -19.80 12.43 -10.75
N GLN A 322 -20.14 11.51 -11.65
CA GLN A 322 -21.18 10.51 -11.45
C GLN A 322 -20.65 9.11 -11.69
N ALA A 323 -21.00 8.16 -10.82
CA ALA A 323 -20.59 6.78 -10.96
C ALA A 323 -21.32 6.09 -12.12
N VAL A 324 -20.54 5.46 -13.00
CA VAL A 324 -21.01 4.63 -14.11
C VAL A 324 -20.74 3.17 -13.75
N GLY A 325 -21.79 2.42 -13.42
CA GLY A 325 -21.67 1.02 -13.01
C GLY A 325 -21.51 0.77 -11.51
N GLY A 326 -21.90 1.74 -10.67
CA GLY A 326 -21.87 1.63 -9.20
C GLY A 326 -20.47 1.79 -8.60
N PRO A 327 -20.27 1.45 -7.31
CA PRO A 327 -19.05 1.75 -6.56
C PRO A 327 -17.75 1.17 -7.13
N SER A 328 -17.84 0.06 -7.87
CA SER A 328 -16.67 -0.58 -8.52
C SER A 328 -16.38 -0.06 -9.93
N GLY A 329 -17.23 0.83 -10.45
CA GLY A 329 -17.20 1.31 -11.83
C GLY A 329 -16.22 2.46 -12.06
N PHE A 330 -16.38 3.12 -13.22
CA PHE A 330 -15.75 4.40 -13.50
C PHE A 330 -16.63 5.55 -13.02
N LEU A 331 -16.11 6.76 -13.08
CA LEU A 331 -16.85 8.00 -12.92
C LEU A 331 -16.94 8.72 -14.28
N SER A 332 -17.89 9.64 -14.42
CA SER A 332 -18.04 10.48 -15.62
C SER A 332 -18.53 11.88 -15.27
N CYS A 333 -18.15 12.86 -16.08
CA CYS A 333 -18.58 14.26 -15.93
C CYS A 333 -18.53 15.01 -17.27
N GLU A 334 -19.10 16.21 -17.28
CA GLU A 334 -18.99 17.15 -18.40
C GLU A 334 -17.68 17.95 -18.37
N ASP A 335 -17.16 18.23 -17.18
CA ASP A 335 -15.92 19.00 -16.95
C ASP A 335 -15.07 18.33 -15.85
N PRO A 336 -13.79 17.98 -16.12
CA PRO A 336 -12.91 17.38 -15.13
C PRO A 336 -12.32 18.40 -14.15
N ALA A 337 -12.58 19.71 -14.28
CA ALA A 337 -12.06 20.74 -13.37
C ALA A 337 -12.42 20.47 -11.89
N GLY A 338 -13.59 19.87 -11.64
CA GLY A 338 -14.04 19.45 -10.32
C GLY A 338 -13.18 18.39 -9.64
N LEU A 339 -12.25 17.75 -10.36
CA LEU A 339 -11.27 16.84 -9.77
C LEU A 339 -10.25 17.58 -8.89
N THR A 340 -10.05 18.89 -9.07
CA THR A 340 -9.16 19.69 -8.23
C THR A 340 -9.76 19.81 -6.82
N PRO A 341 -8.99 19.53 -5.73
CA PRO A 341 -7.52 19.39 -5.68
C PRO A 341 -6.99 17.95 -5.83
N TRP A 342 -7.83 16.96 -6.06
CA TRP A 342 -7.48 15.52 -6.13
C TRP A 342 -7.13 15.00 -7.53
N SER A 343 -6.64 15.86 -8.44
CA SER A 343 -6.29 15.47 -9.81
C SER A 343 -5.29 14.31 -9.87
N GLU A 344 -4.38 14.20 -8.89
CA GLU A 344 -3.40 13.09 -8.79
C GLU A 344 -4.02 11.74 -8.31
N MET A 345 -5.27 11.79 -7.84
CA MET A 345 -6.03 10.64 -7.37
C MET A 345 -7.10 10.20 -8.38
N ALA A 346 -7.05 10.69 -9.62
CA ALA A 346 -7.90 10.20 -10.70
C ALA A 346 -7.20 10.34 -12.06
N THR A 347 -7.46 9.41 -12.97
CA THR A 347 -7.16 9.62 -14.39
C THR A 347 -8.41 10.13 -15.08
N ALA A 348 -8.36 11.28 -15.75
CA ALA A 348 -9.44 11.75 -16.62
C ALA A 348 -9.04 11.59 -18.09
N ALA A 349 -9.96 11.16 -18.94
CA ALA A 349 -9.76 11.09 -20.38
C ALA A 349 -11.03 11.52 -21.11
N ARG A 350 -10.86 12.33 -22.16
CA ARG A 350 -11.99 12.86 -22.94
C ARG A 350 -12.60 11.74 -23.77
N VAL A 351 -13.93 11.66 -23.77
CA VAL A 351 -14.68 10.68 -24.53
C VAL A 351 -14.64 11.04 -26.01
N ILE A 352 -14.26 10.07 -26.85
CA ILE A 352 -14.38 10.14 -28.30
C ILE A 352 -15.70 9.52 -28.74
N ASP A 353 -16.01 8.30 -28.28
CA ASP A 353 -17.24 7.61 -28.63
C ASP A 353 -17.60 6.51 -27.61
N VAL A 354 -18.88 6.15 -27.55
CA VAL A 354 -19.39 5.03 -26.76
C VAL A 354 -19.82 3.92 -27.71
N VAL A 355 -19.11 2.79 -27.65
CA VAL A 355 -19.23 1.70 -28.62
C VAL A 355 -19.72 0.42 -27.95
N GLY A 356 -20.31 -0.48 -28.76
CA GLY A 356 -20.66 -1.80 -28.27
C GLY A 356 -19.42 -2.64 -27.96
N CYS A 357 -19.38 -3.27 -26.78
CA CYS A 357 -18.22 -4.01 -26.28
C CYS A 357 -18.00 -5.40 -26.93
N ASP A 358 -18.62 -5.68 -28.08
CA ASP A 358 -18.34 -6.91 -28.83
C ASP A 358 -17.20 -6.71 -29.84
N ASP A 359 -16.40 -7.76 -30.04
CA ASP A 359 -15.17 -7.69 -30.85
C ASP A 359 -15.40 -7.18 -32.27
N ARG A 360 -16.54 -7.53 -32.89
CA ARG A 360 -16.88 -7.10 -34.25
C ARG A 360 -17.05 -5.59 -34.29
N LYS A 361 -17.79 -5.01 -33.33
CA LYS A 361 -18.00 -3.56 -33.24
C LYS A 361 -16.72 -2.82 -32.89
N LEU A 362 -15.95 -3.29 -31.90
CA LEU A 362 -14.68 -2.67 -31.52
C LEU A 362 -13.70 -2.62 -32.70
N ARG A 363 -13.47 -3.74 -33.39
CA ARG A 363 -12.58 -3.78 -34.56
C ARG A 363 -13.05 -2.88 -35.69
N ARG A 364 -14.36 -2.86 -35.96
CA ARG A 364 -14.93 -1.99 -37.00
C ARG A 364 -14.65 -0.52 -36.67
N TRP A 365 -14.91 -0.13 -35.43
CA TRP A 365 -14.72 1.25 -34.99
C TRP A 365 -13.25 1.67 -35.07
N PHE A 366 -12.34 0.88 -34.49
CA PHE A 366 -10.91 1.21 -34.51
C PHE A 366 -10.33 1.29 -35.93
N ARG A 367 -10.70 0.37 -36.83
CA ARG A 367 -10.27 0.42 -38.24
C ARG A 367 -10.81 1.63 -38.99
N ALA A 368 -12.04 2.04 -38.71
CA ALA A 368 -12.64 3.20 -39.35
C ALA A 368 -11.94 4.51 -38.96
N HIS A 369 -11.23 4.53 -37.83
CA HIS A 369 -10.53 5.69 -37.30
C HIS A 369 -8.99 5.55 -37.35
N ASP A 370 -8.47 4.55 -38.06
CA ASP A 370 -7.04 4.20 -38.08
C ASP A 370 -6.41 4.18 -36.67
N GLY A 371 -7.14 3.63 -35.69
CA GLY A 371 -6.76 3.63 -34.29
C GLY A 371 -6.49 2.25 -33.70
N TYR A 372 -5.84 2.21 -32.54
CA TYR A 372 -5.72 1.03 -31.70
C TYR A 372 -5.70 1.42 -30.21
N PRO A 373 -6.16 0.54 -29.31
CA PRO A 373 -6.14 0.82 -27.88
C PRO A 373 -4.74 0.61 -27.31
N GLU A 374 -4.04 1.70 -27.02
CA GLU A 374 -2.75 1.66 -26.32
C GLU A 374 -2.95 1.35 -24.83
N VAL A 375 -3.98 1.95 -24.24
CA VAL A 375 -4.36 1.75 -22.85
C VAL A 375 -5.74 1.12 -22.78
N ILE A 376 -5.85 -0.02 -22.09
CA ILE A 376 -7.14 -0.68 -21.82
C ILE A 376 -7.37 -0.70 -20.31
N LYS A 377 -8.43 -0.02 -19.86
CA LYS A 377 -8.89 -0.04 -18.47
C LYS A 377 -10.20 -0.83 -18.38
N VAL A 378 -10.27 -1.76 -17.43
CA VAL A 378 -11.47 -2.58 -17.20
C VAL A 378 -11.94 -2.41 -15.75
N ARG A 379 -13.24 -2.16 -15.56
CA ARG A 379 -13.90 -2.03 -14.25
C ARG A 379 -15.19 -2.83 -14.22
N GLY A 380 -15.16 -3.96 -13.54
CA GLY A 380 -16.28 -4.91 -13.52
C GLY A 380 -16.38 -5.73 -14.81
N GLY A 381 -16.67 -7.02 -14.67
CA GLY A 381 -16.76 -7.97 -15.78
C GLY A 381 -15.45 -8.71 -16.10
N ASP A 382 -15.59 -9.85 -16.78
CA ASP A 382 -14.50 -10.79 -17.09
C ASP A 382 -13.87 -10.50 -18.47
N VAL A 383 -13.40 -9.28 -18.68
CA VAL A 383 -12.68 -8.90 -19.90
C VAL A 383 -11.19 -8.88 -19.62
N ASP A 384 -10.43 -9.75 -20.31
CA ASP A 384 -8.96 -9.76 -20.27
C ASP A 384 -8.38 -8.62 -21.13
N PRO A 385 -7.76 -7.59 -20.51
CA PRO A 385 -7.16 -6.48 -21.25
C PRO A 385 -6.03 -6.92 -22.18
N ALA A 386 -5.23 -7.92 -21.81
CA ALA A 386 -4.10 -8.39 -22.61
C ALA A 386 -4.57 -9.17 -23.85
N ALA A 387 -5.62 -9.99 -23.72
CA ALA A 387 -6.27 -10.60 -24.86
C ALA A 387 -6.90 -9.56 -25.79
N LEU A 388 -7.55 -8.53 -25.24
CA LEU A 388 -8.19 -7.49 -26.03
C LEU A 388 -7.17 -6.63 -26.78
N ASN A 389 -6.07 -6.24 -26.12
CA ASN A 389 -4.99 -5.48 -26.75
C ASN A 389 -4.39 -6.26 -27.93
N ARG A 390 -4.01 -7.54 -27.74
CA ARG A 390 -3.47 -8.39 -28.83
C ARG A 390 -4.38 -8.45 -30.05
N ARG A 391 -5.70 -8.44 -29.83
CA ARG A 391 -6.71 -8.49 -30.90
C ARG A 391 -6.83 -7.17 -31.65
N LEU A 392 -6.77 -6.05 -30.94
CA LEU A 392 -7.09 -4.73 -31.47
C LEU A 392 -5.86 -3.93 -31.92
N LYS A 393 -4.65 -4.27 -31.45
CA LYS A 393 -3.40 -3.57 -31.76
C LYS A 393 -3.10 -3.43 -33.27
N THR A 394 -3.64 -4.31 -34.11
CA THR A 394 -3.44 -4.28 -35.58
C THR A 394 -4.54 -3.53 -36.33
N CYS A 395 -5.46 -2.86 -35.63
CA CYS A 395 -6.59 -2.18 -36.27
C CYS A 395 -6.23 -0.82 -36.90
N GLY A 396 -5.12 -0.21 -36.50
CA GLY A 396 -4.66 1.09 -37.00
C GLY A 396 -3.36 1.53 -36.35
N GLN A 397 -2.95 2.78 -36.57
CA GLN A 397 -1.69 3.35 -36.09
C GLN A 397 -1.83 4.43 -35.00
N THR A 398 -3.03 4.97 -34.80
CA THR A 398 -3.28 6.05 -33.83
C THR A 398 -3.54 5.46 -32.44
N PRO A 399 -2.72 5.77 -31.42
CA PRO A 399 -2.96 5.31 -30.05
C PRO A 399 -4.21 6.00 -29.46
N MET A 400 -5.05 5.23 -28.77
CA MET A 400 -6.26 5.70 -28.08
C MET A 400 -6.47 4.93 -26.78
N GLY A 401 -7.34 5.44 -25.89
CA GLY A 401 -7.80 4.71 -24.71
C GLY A 401 -9.06 3.87 -24.98
N LEU A 402 -9.18 2.72 -24.32
CA LEU A 402 -10.40 1.90 -24.31
C LEU A 402 -10.78 1.52 -22.87
N TRP A 403 -11.90 2.07 -22.41
CA TRP A 403 -12.38 1.91 -21.05
C TRP A 403 -13.64 1.07 -21.06
N ILE A 404 -13.61 -0.07 -20.37
CA ILE A 404 -14.70 -1.05 -20.38
C ILE A 404 -15.24 -1.20 -18.98
N GLY A 405 -16.54 -0.99 -18.83
CA GLY A 405 -17.21 -1.16 -17.55
C GLY A 405 -18.52 -1.91 -17.66
N ARG A 406 -19.16 -2.14 -16.51
CA ARG A 406 -20.45 -2.82 -16.43
C ARG A 406 -21.48 -1.96 -15.71
N GLN A 407 -22.64 -1.78 -16.33
CA GLN A 407 -23.81 -1.12 -15.74
C GLN A 407 -24.98 -2.12 -15.70
N GLY A 408 -25.27 -2.62 -14.50
CA GLY A 408 -26.20 -3.73 -14.32
C GLY A 408 -25.78 -4.98 -15.10
N LYS A 409 -26.60 -5.41 -16.07
CA LYS A 409 -26.30 -6.57 -16.94
C LYS A 409 -25.54 -6.21 -18.22
N ARG A 410 -25.37 -4.93 -18.53
CA ARG A 410 -24.76 -4.48 -19.79
C ARG A 410 -23.30 -4.11 -19.58
N THR A 411 -22.45 -4.56 -20.50
CA THR A 411 -21.06 -4.10 -20.62
C THR A 411 -21.03 -2.95 -21.61
N TYR A 412 -20.41 -1.83 -21.23
CA TYR A 412 -20.19 -0.69 -22.10
C TYR A 412 -18.69 -0.55 -22.41
N ALA A 413 -18.38 0.04 -23.56
CA ALA A 413 -17.02 0.36 -23.95
C ALA A 413 -16.98 1.83 -24.39
N VAL A 414 -16.02 2.57 -23.87
CA VAL A 414 -15.80 3.98 -24.19
C VAL A 414 -14.42 4.10 -24.79
N VAL A 415 -14.36 4.71 -25.97
CA VAL A 415 -13.09 5.12 -26.57
C VAL A 415 -12.77 6.52 -26.09
N THR A 416 -11.55 6.71 -25.61
CA THR A 416 -11.06 7.99 -25.11
C THR A 416 -9.85 8.45 -25.90
N GLU A 417 -9.55 9.75 -25.80
CA GLU A 417 -8.25 10.30 -26.20
C GLU A 417 -7.08 9.51 -25.59
#